data_AF-A0A3D2CJ40-F1
#
_entry.id   AF-A0A3D2CJ40-F1
#
_cell.length_a   1.000
_cell.length_b   1.000
_cell.length_c   1.000
_cell.angle_alpha   90.00
_cell.angle_beta   90.00
_cell.angle_gamma   90.00
#
_symmetry.space_group_name_H-M   'P 1'
#
loop_
_entity.id
_entity.type
_entity.pdbx_description
1 polymer ?
#
loop_
_entity_poly.entity_id
_entity_poly.type
_entity_poly.pdbx_seq_one_letter_code
_entity_poly.pdbx_strand_id
1 'polypeptide(L)'
;MKKPLISRLLPLLLILSMLISLASCGSGTATSVTAGEDPTTTSGSAVLPTAPSTPTGTPATETPTPEPVVPTVVIAGSDFQNPSAGKSSEAKGSLYLTPILEQIRDYYDSVGLSVNGLLFGGDYNYYEYEYDPKNTLSGITTLRNTVHKVLGDDLKEVFIQGNHDAVCDLIASTGAHDTAAYGVFVVNEDDYQQGDMVNEELNKAVAAKMRAYFSEKAAMNYSKPIFVCSHVPLHTTARPSKDFVPGDAKYAQYLFDVLNEFGDRLNIIFLYGHDHSNGWDSYLGGSSVYLKPGDNAHVR
;
A
#
# COMPACT_ATOMS: atom_id res chain seq x y z
N MET A 1 -5.40 51.65 -3.39
CA MET A 1 -4.64 51.68 -4.65
C MET A 1 -5.14 50.55 -5.55
N LYS A 2 -5.37 50.86 -6.83
CA LYS A 2 -5.98 50.01 -7.87
C LYS A 2 -4.92 49.09 -8.53
N LYS A 3 -5.23 47.79 -8.66
CA LYS A 3 -5.11 46.86 -9.84
C LYS A 3 -3.72 46.66 -10.54
N PRO A 4 -3.52 45.66 -11.44
CA PRO A 4 -4.16 44.32 -11.62
C PRO A 4 -3.28 43.18 -12.27
N LEU A 5 -3.96 42.06 -12.62
CA LEU A 5 -3.70 41.10 -13.73
C LEU A 5 -2.60 40.03 -13.48
N ILE A 6 -2.77 38.72 -13.77
CA ILE A 6 -3.30 38.07 -14.99
C ILE A 6 -3.95 36.71 -14.64
N SER A 7 -5.10 36.41 -15.25
CA SER A 7 -5.70 35.07 -15.33
C SER A 7 -4.99 34.19 -16.35
N ARG A 8 -4.88 32.87 -16.10
CA ARG A 8 -4.89 31.86 -17.18
C ARG A 8 -5.62 30.58 -16.74
N LEU A 9 -6.58 30.18 -17.56
CA LEU A 9 -7.29 28.91 -17.58
C LEU A 9 -6.38 27.75 -18.03
N LEU A 10 -6.59 26.56 -17.42
CA LEU A 10 -6.49 25.15 -17.90
C LEU A 10 -5.18 24.64 -18.59
N PRO A 11 -4.90 23.30 -18.62
CA PRO A 11 -5.76 22.15 -18.30
C PRO A 11 -5.19 21.08 -17.34
N LEU A 12 -6.15 20.37 -16.73
CA LEU A 12 -6.20 18.94 -16.40
C LEU A 12 -5.02 18.08 -16.90
N LEU A 13 -4.32 17.40 -15.98
CA LEU A 13 -3.46 16.26 -16.31
C LEU A 13 -3.89 15.04 -15.49
N LEU A 14 -4.55 14.13 -16.20
CA LEU A 14 -4.86 12.77 -15.77
C LEU A 14 -3.54 11.96 -15.88
N ILE A 15 -3.07 11.33 -14.81
CA ILE A 15 -2.07 10.26 -14.92
C ILE A 15 -2.78 8.95 -14.59
N LEU A 16 -3.21 8.29 -15.67
CA LEU A 16 -3.67 6.92 -15.70
C LEU A 16 -2.47 6.08 -16.17
N SER A 17 -1.83 5.32 -15.28
CA SER A 17 -0.80 4.36 -15.67
C SER A 17 -1.44 2.99 -15.93
N MET A 18 -1.85 2.77 -17.17
CA MET A 18 -2.08 1.45 -17.75
C MET A 18 -0.85 1.10 -18.60
N LEU A 19 -0.14 0.03 -18.25
CA LEU A 19 0.94 -0.54 -19.07
C LEU A 19 0.37 -1.70 -19.89
N ILE A 20 0.30 -1.53 -21.21
CA ILE A 20 0.21 -2.62 -22.18
C ILE A 20 1.42 -2.47 -23.11
N SER A 21 2.30 -3.46 -23.07
CA SER A 21 3.36 -3.68 -24.06
C SER A 21 2.85 -4.68 -25.09
N LEU A 22 3.08 -4.42 -26.39
CA LEU A 22 3.50 -5.44 -27.36
C LEU A 22 3.86 -4.83 -28.73
N ALA A 23 5.12 -5.06 -29.09
CA ALA A 23 5.70 -5.37 -30.41
C ALA A 23 5.47 -4.44 -31.63
N SER A 24 6.57 -4.00 -32.25
CA SER A 24 7.11 -4.66 -33.47
C SER A 24 8.04 -3.74 -34.30
N CYS A 25 9.26 -4.23 -34.50
CA CYS A 25 10.11 -4.17 -35.70
C CYS A 25 10.66 -2.84 -36.27
N GLY A 26 12.01 -2.78 -36.27
CA GLY A 26 12.75 -2.97 -37.52
C GLY A 26 12.97 -1.73 -38.39
N SER A 27 14.12 -1.08 -38.20
CA SER A 27 14.70 -0.10 -39.11
C SER A 27 15.36 -0.76 -40.33
N GLY A 28 15.21 -0.15 -41.50
CA GLY A 28 15.88 -0.61 -42.73
C GLY A 28 15.61 0.26 -43.96
N THR A 29 16.30 1.41 -44.02
CA THR A 29 16.86 2.15 -45.17
C THR A 29 16.20 2.16 -46.57
N ALA A 30 16.14 3.38 -47.12
CA ALA A 30 15.65 3.82 -48.42
C ALA A 30 16.42 3.29 -49.66
N THR A 31 15.73 3.25 -50.81
CA THR A 31 16.23 3.74 -52.11
C THR A 31 15.07 3.89 -53.12
N SER A 32 15.14 4.95 -53.91
CA SER A 32 14.24 5.34 -55.00
C SER A 32 14.68 4.76 -56.35
N VAL A 33 13.76 4.30 -57.22
CA VAL A 33 13.84 4.44 -58.70
C VAL A 33 12.43 4.38 -59.34
N THR A 34 12.26 5.18 -60.39
CA THR A 34 11.12 5.49 -61.27
C THR A 34 10.78 4.49 -62.40
N ALA A 35 9.49 4.54 -62.81
CA ALA A 35 8.91 4.50 -64.18
C ALA A 35 8.86 3.21 -65.05
N GLY A 36 7.78 3.11 -65.85
CA GLY A 36 7.62 2.27 -67.06
C GLY A 36 6.45 1.27 -66.97
N GLU A 37 5.25 1.57 -67.49
CA GLU A 37 4.75 1.30 -68.86
C GLU A 37 3.99 -0.04 -69.03
N ASP A 38 2.80 0.10 -69.61
CA ASP A 38 1.77 -0.87 -70.07
C ASP A 38 2.29 -1.79 -71.22
N PRO A 39 1.48 -2.61 -71.95
CA PRO A 39 0.21 -3.31 -71.68
C PRO A 39 0.25 -4.81 -72.12
N THR A 40 -0.83 -5.58 -71.95
CA THR A 40 -1.34 -6.47 -73.03
C THR A 40 -2.74 -7.03 -72.74
N THR A 41 -3.55 -6.92 -73.78
CA THR A 41 -4.94 -7.32 -73.99
C THR A 41 -5.16 -8.84 -74.11
N THR A 42 -6.32 -9.32 -73.68
CA THR A 42 -7.12 -10.24 -74.53
C THR A 42 -8.60 -10.29 -74.14
N SER A 43 -9.42 -10.30 -75.18
CA SER A 43 -10.89 -10.26 -75.21
C SER A 43 -11.56 -11.56 -74.78
N GLY A 44 -12.76 -11.47 -74.20
CA GLY A 44 -13.69 -12.60 -74.08
C GLY A 44 -15.09 -12.16 -73.67
N SER A 45 -16.05 -12.41 -74.55
CA SER A 45 -17.46 -12.00 -74.48
C SER A 45 -18.21 -12.37 -73.19
N ALA A 46 -19.20 -11.53 -72.91
CA ALA A 46 -20.18 -11.59 -71.84
C ALA A 46 -20.85 -12.95 -71.64
N VAL A 47 -20.90 -13.37 -70.37
CA VAL A 47 -21.95 -14.19 -69.79
C VAL A 47 -22.31 -13.53 -68.45
N LEU A 48 -23.58 -13.16 -68.28
CA LEU A 48 -24.14 -12.75 -66.99
C LEU A 48 -24.50 -14.01 -66.19
N PRO A 49 -23.99 -14.16 -64.96
CA PRO A 49 -24.74 -14.90 -63.96
C PRO A 49 -24.88 -14.12 -62.65
N THR A 50 -26.13 -14.02 -62.21
CA THR A 50 -26.65 -14.05 -60.82
C THR A 50 -25.96 -13.22 -59.74
N ALA A 51 -26.75 -12.35 -59.12
CA ALA A 51 -26.41 -11.53 -57.96
C ALA A 51 -25.69 -12.33 -56.85
N PRO A 52 -24.64 -11.77 -56.22
CA PRO A 52 -24.00 -12.41 -55.07
C PRO A 52 -24.96 -12.35 -53.88
N SER A 53 -25.22 -13.53 -53.30
CA SER A 53 -25.89 -13.69 -52.02
C SER A 53 -25.14 -12.93 -50.93
N THR A 54 -25.86 -12.11 -50.17
CA THR A 54 -25.39 -11.42 -48.97
C THR A 54 -24.66 -12.40 -48.04
N PRO A 55 -23.41 -12.13 -47.60
CA PRO A 55 -22.78 -12.95 -46.58
C PRO A 55 -23.59 -12.78 -45.29
N THR A 56 -24.14 -13.87 -44.78
CA THR A 56 -24.72 -13.92 -43.45
C THR A 56 -23.59 -13.64 -42.45
N GLY A 57 -23.56 -12.42 -41.91
CA GLY A 57 -22.56 -12.04 -40.92
C GLY A 57 -22.61 -12.99 -39.73
N THR A 58 -21.50 -13.67 -39.47
CA THR A 58 -21.26 -14.33 -38.19
C THR A 58 -21.45 -13.29 -37.09
N PRO A 59 -22.29 -13.53 -36.06
CA PRO A 59 -22.38 -12.62 -34.93
C PRO A 59 -20.98 -12.45 -34.34
N ALA A 60 -20.52 -11.20 -34.24
CA ALA A 60 -19.29 -10.90 -33.53
C ALA A 60 -19.42 -11.49 -32.13
N THR A 61 -18.52 -12.40 -31.76
CA THR A 61 -18.40 -12.88 -30.39
C THR A 61 -18.03 -11.66 -29.55
N GLU A 62 -18.99 -11.12 -28.82
CA GLU A 62 -18.75 -10.05 -27.85
C GLU A 62 -17.66 -10.56 -26.92
N THR A 63 -16.48 -9.95 -27.00
CA THR A 63 -15.42 -10.22 -26.04
C THR A 63 -15.96 -9.74 -24.70
N PRO A 64 -16.11 -10.61 -23.68
CA PRO A 64 -16.68 -10.20 -22.42
C PRO A 64 -15.85 -9.04 -21.89
N THR A 65 -16.51 -7.90 -21.67
CA THR A 65 -15.90 -6.76 -21.00
C THR A 65 -15.32 -7.27 -19.68
N PRO A 66 -14.01 -7.13 -19.43
CA PRO A 66 -13.45 -7.59 -18.17
C PRO A 66 -14.22 -6.91 -17.03
N GLU A 67 -14.67 -7.71 -16.06
CA GLU A 67 -15.39 -7.14 -14.93
C GLU A 67 -14.53 -6.04 -14.28
N PRO A 68 -15.16 -4.93 -13.86
CA PRO A 68 -14.42 -3.86 -13.20
C PRO A 68 -13.70 -4.44 -11.98
N VAL A 69 -12.37 -4.30 -11.94
CA VAL A 69 -11.60 -4.64 -10.75
C VAL A 69 -12.00 -3.64 -9.67
N VAL A 70 -12.73 -4.10 -8.65
CA VAL A 70 -13.08 -3.29 -7.49
C VAL A 70 -11.81 -3.08 -6.64
N PRO A 71 -11.34 -1.85 -6.44
CA PRO A 71 -10.17 -1.57 -5.61
C PRO A 71 -10.39 -2.07 -4.17
N THR A 72 -9.36 -2.66 -3.57
CA THR A 72 -9.35 -2.96 -2.13
C THR A 72 -8.82 -1.74 -1.38
N VAL A 73 -9.56 -1.30 -0.37
CA VAL A 73 -9.16 -0.16 0.48
C VAL A 73 -8.66 -0.69 1.82
N VAL A 74 -7.43 -0.33 2.18
CA VAL A 74 -6.79 -0.72 3.45
C VAL A 74 -6.40 0.54 4.21
N ILE A 75 -6.74 0.59 5.49
CA ILE A 75 -6.26 1.63 6.41
C ILE A 75 -5.02 1.10 7.11
N ALA A 76 -3.95 1.88 7.08
CA ALA A 76 -2.79 1.69 7.92
C ALA A 76 -2.78 2.75 9.04
N GLY A 77 -2.50 2.34 10.27
CA GLY A 77 -2.38 3.23 11.42
C GLY A 77 -1.36 2.70 12.42
N SER A 78 -1.02 3.50 13.44
CA SER A 78 -0.11 3.13 14.53
C SER A 78 -0.31 4.08 15.71
N ASP A 79 0.28 3.77 16.86
CA ASP A 79 0.46 4.69 17.98
C ASP A 79 -0.87 5.23 18.52
N PHE A 80 -1.87 4.34 18.65
CA PHE A 80 -3.19 4.69 19.18
C PHE A 80 -3.09 5.22 20.61
N GLN A 81 -2.17 4.65 21.40
CA GLN A 81 -1.80 5.04 22.75
C GLN A 81 -3.00 5.46 23.60
N ASN A 82 -4.04 4.63 23.61
CA ASN A 82 -5.25 4.96 24.36
C ASN A 82 -4.96 4.87 25.86
N PRO A 83 -5.22 5.94 26.65
CA PRO A 83 -4.99 5.90 28.09
C PRO A 83 -5.86 4.82 28.75
N SER A 84 -5.25 4.02 29.62
CA SER A 84 -5.89 2.83 30.19
C SER A 84 -7.24 3.13 30.87
N ALA A 85 -8.14 2.15 30.76
CA ALA A 85 -9.38 2.09 31.51
C ALA A 85 -9.07 2.03 33.01
N GLY A 86 -9.08 3.19 33.68
CA GLY A 86 -8.79 3.29 35.11
C GLY A 86 -8.45 4.69 35.61
N LYS A 87 -7.92 5.58 34.76
CA LYS A 87 -7.60 6.98 35.15
C LYS A 87 -8.45 8.04 34.44
N SER A 88 -9.12 7.69 33.35
CA SER A 88 -10.23 8.46 32.79
C SER A 88 -11.27 7.49 32.24
N SER A 89 -12.55 7.75 32.52
CA SER A 89 -13.70 7.01 31.96
C SER A 89 -13.89 7.25 30.46
N GLU A 90 -13.03 8.06 29.83
CA GLU A 90 -13.08 8.41 28.43
C GLU A 90 -11.95 7.72 27.69
N ALA A 91 -12.30 6.88 26.70
CA ALA A 91 -11.37 6.39 25.69
C ALA A 91 -10.94 7.57 24.81
N LYS A 92 -10.01 8.40 25.31
CA LYS A 92 -9.55 9.60 24.61
C LYS A 92 -9.02 9.28 23.21
N GLY A 93 -8.40 8.12 23.02
CA GLY A 93 -8.00 7.65 21.71
C GLY A 93 -9.18 7.58 20.74
N SER A 94 -10.32 7.02 21.17
CA SER A 94 -11.54 6.96 20.36
C SER A 94 -12.10 8.33 20.01
N LEU A 95 -12.01 9.32 20.92
CA LEU A 95 -12.46 10.70 20.66
C LEU A 95 -11.66 11.36 19.54
N TYR A 96 -10.35 11.10 19.46
CA TYR A 96 -9.51 11.62 18.38
C TYR A 96 -9.65 10.82 17.08
N LEU A 97 -9.81 9.50 17.18
CA LEU A 97 -9.85 8.61 16.01
C LEU A 97 -11.19 8.68 15.26
N THR A 98 -12.31 8.79 15.98
CA THR A 98 -13.66 8.80 15.38
C THR A 98 -13.82 9.82 14.23
N PRO A 99 -13.50 11.11 14.40
CA PRO A 99 -13.67 12.09 13.31
C PRO A 99 -12.73 11.84 12.11
N ILE A 100 -11.61 11.14 12.31
CA ILE A 100 -10.72 10.74 11.21
C ILE A 100 -11.36 9.59 10.42
N LEU A 101 -11.87 8.58 11.13
CA LEU A 101 -12.57 7.44 10.51
C LEU A 101 -13.83 7.89 9.77
N GLU A 102 -14.58 8.86 10.30
CA GLU A 102 -15.76 9.42 9.64
C GLU A 102 -15.38 10.12 8.33
N GLN A 103 -14.28 10.88 8.29
CA GLN A 103 -13.79 11.47 7.05
C GLN A 103 -13.36 10.41 6.02
N ILE A 104 -12.71 9.34 6.47
CA ILE A 104 -12.33 8.22 5.61
C ILE A 104 -13.57 7.53 5.03
N ARG A 105 -14.54 7.22 5.89
CA ARG A 105 -15.82 6.63 5.49
C ARG A 105 -16.52 7.50 4.45
N ASP A 106 -16.74 8.77 4.76
CA ASP A 106 -17.50 9.69 3.92
C ASP A 106 -16.83 9.85 2.54
N TYR A 107 -15.49 9.86 2.50
CA TYR A 107 -14.75 9.86 1.24
C TYR A 107 -15.00 8.59 0.42
N TYR A 108 -14.80 7.40 0.99
CA TYR A 108 -14.92 6.14 0.24
C TYR A 108 -16.37 5.83 -0.15
N ASP A 109 -17.34 6.14 0.70
CA ASP A 109 -18.76 6.07 0.38
C ASP A 109 -19.09 6.95 -0.84
N SER A 110 -18.52 8.16 -0.92
CA SER A 110 -18.77 9.09 -2.04
C SER A 110 -18.26 8.59 -3.40
N VAL A 111 -17.29 7.68 -3.41
CA VAL A 111 -16.76 7.05 -4.62
C VAL A 111 -17.24 5.60 -4.80
N GLY A 112 -18.21 5.16 -3.98
CA GLY A 112 -18.81 3.83 -4.07
C GLY A 112 -17.88 2.69 -3.65
N LEU A 113 -16.93 2.95 -2.75
CA LEU A 113 -15.99 1.97 -2.20
C LEU A 113 -16.20 1.80 -0.70
N SER A 114 -15.80 0.65 -0.17
CA SER A 114 -15.78 0.38 1.28
C SER A 114 -14.36 0.06 1.74
N VAL A 115 -14.09 0.30 3.02
CA VAL A 115 -12.83 -0.12 3.65
C VAL A 115 -12.88 -1.64 3.90
N ASN A 116 -11.80 -2.35 3.58
CA ASN A 116 -11.75 -3.82 3.64
C ASN A 116 -10.64 -4.35 4.57
N GLY A 117 -9.70 -3.50 4.98
CA GLY A 117 -8.54 -3.92 5.77
C GLY A 117 -8.09 -2.88 6.77
N LEU A 118 -7.53 -3.37 7.87
CA LEU A 118 -6.89 -2.58 8.92
C LEU A 118 -5.53 -3.20 9.24
N LEU A 119 -4.45 -2.47 8.99
CA LEU A 119 -3.09 -2.82 9.39
C LEU A 119 -2.66 -1.84 10.47
N PHE A 120 -2.45 -2.30 11.70
CA PHE A 120 -2.15 -1.39 12.82
C PHE A 120 -0.79 -1.70 13.46
N GLY A 121 0.11 -0.74 13.36
CA GLY A 121 1.53 -0.83 13.65
C GLY A 121 1.91 -0.69 15.13
N GLY A 122 1.14 -1.23 16.08
CA GLY A 122 1.52 -1.24 17.49
C GLY A 122 1.21 0.03 18.27
N ASP A 123 1.60 0.01 19.55
CA ASP A 123 1.42 1.03 20.58
C ASP A 123 -0.06 1.35 20.85
N TYR A 124 -0.78 0.35 21.38
CA TYR A 124 -2.23 0.47 21.56
C TYR A 124 -2.66 1.18 22.83
N ASN A 125 -1.78 1.24 23.84
CA ASN A 125 -2.11 1.76 25.17
C ASN A 125 -1.00 2.69 25.68
N TYR A 126 -1.40 3.74 26.37
CA TYR A 126 -0.47 4.66 27.02
C TYR A 126 -0.15 4.17 28.43
N TYR A 127 0.99 3.50 28.58
CA TYR A 127 1.67 3.39 29.87
C TYR A 127 3.19 3.27 29.66
N GLU A 128 3.94 4.18 30.26
CA GLU A 128 5.41 4.16 30.21
C GLU A 128 6.05 3.00 31.00
N TYR A 129 5.27 2.21 31.77
CA TYR A 129 5.84 1.26 32.75
C TYR A 129 5.11 -0.09 32.93
N GLU A 130 4.12 -0.44 32.11
CA GLU A 130 3.37 -1.70 32.26
C GLU A 130 3.25 -2.45 30.93
N TYR A 131 4.34 -3.12 30.56
CA TYR A 131 4.39 -4.14 29.52
C TYR A 131 3.52 -5.35 29.96
N ASP A 132 2.20 -5.24 29.79
CA ASP A 132 1.18 -6.22 30.22
C ASP A 132 0.28 -6.62 29.04
N PRO A 133 0.15 -7.93 28.72
CA PRO A 133 -0.75 -8.43 27.69
C PRO A 133 -2.21 -7.98 27.85
N LYS A 134 -2.69 -7.79 29.09
CA LYS A 134 -4.07 -7.33 29.35
C LYS A 134 -4.28 -5.88 28.94
N ASN A 135 -3.28 -5.02 29.17
CA ASN A 135 -3.33 -3.61 28.79
C ASN A 135 -3.30 -3.47 27.26
N THR A 136 -2.45 -4.26 26.60
CA THR A 136 -2.36 -4.35 25.14
C THR A 136 -3.69 -4.79 24.54
N LEU A 137 -4.25 -5.91 25.04
CA LEU A 137 -5.53 -6.44 24.61
C LEU A 137 -6.67 -5.42 24.76
N SER A 138 -6.68 -4.69 25.87
CA SER A 138 -7.67 -3.63 26.13
C SER A 138 -7.55 -2.46 25.13
N GLY A 139 -6.33 -2.05 24.81
CA GLY A 139 -6.04 -1.04 23.79
C GLY A 139 -6.54 -1.46 22.41
N ILE A 140 -6.16 -2.67 21.96
CA ILE A 140 -6.61 -3.24 20.68
C ILE A 140 -8.14 -3.36 20.64
N THR A 141 -8.76 -3.82 21.73
CA THR A 141 -10.22 -3.95 21.81
C THR A 141 -10.91 -2.59 21.66
N THR A 142 -10.37 -1.55 22.29
CA THR A 142 -10.90 -0.18 22.19
C THR A 142 -10.76 0.38 20.78
N LEU A 143 -9.60 0.20 20.16
CA LEU A 143 -9.35 0.56 18.77
C LEU A 143 -10.35 -0.14 17.84
N ARG A 144 -10.44 -1.47 17.93
CA ARG A 144 -11.32 -2.30 17.11
C ARG A 144 -12.78 -1.88 17.22
N ASN A 145 -13.29 -1.71 18.43
CA ASN A 145 -14.65 -1.23 18.66
C ASN A 145 -14.91 0.15 18.06
N THR A 146 -13.90 1.04 18.11
CA THR A 146 -14.00 2.38 17.50
C THR A 146 -14.06 2.30 15.99
N VAL A 147 -13.20 1.49 15.39
CA VAL A 147 -13.14 1.27 13.94
C VAL A 147 -14.43 0.63 13.44
N HIS A 148 -14.87 -0.47 14.05
CA HIS A 148 -16.08 -1.22 13.65
C HIS A 148 -17.34 -0.37 13.76
N LYS A 149 -17.44 0.49 14.78
CA LYS A 149 -18.56 1.42 14.93
C LYS A 149 -18.69 2.39 13.75
N VAL A 150 -17.59 2.77 13.10
CA VAL A 150 -17.60 3.76 12.02
C VAL A 150 -17.56 3.12 10.64
N LEU A 151 -16.76 2.06 10.46
CA LEU A 151 -16.46 1.45 9.16
C LEU A 151 -17.13 0.09 8.94
N GLY A 152 -17.76 -0.49 9.96
CA GLY A 152 -18.37 -1.82 9.93
C GLY A 152 -17.41 -2.95 10.29
N ASP A 153 -17.96 -4.17 10.35
CA ASP A 153 -17.28 -5.35 10.92
C ASP A 153 -16.51 -6.19 9.89
N ASP A 154 -16.69 -5.95 8.57
CA ASP A 154 -16.05 -6.75 7.51
C ASP A 154 -14.66 -6.21 7.16
N LEU A 155 -13.77 -6.21 8.15
CA LEU A 155 -12.37 -5.80 8.01
C LEU A 155 -11.42 -6.98 8.18
N LYS A 156 -10.41 -7.07 7.32
CA LYS A 156 -9.24 -7.94 7.53
C LYS A 156 -8.23 -7.20 8.39
N GLU A 157 -8.15 -7.60 9.65
CA GLU A 157 -7.39 -6.90 10.68
C GLU A 157 -6.06 -7.62 10.96
N VAL A 158 -4.97 -6.86 10.99
CA VAL A 158 -3.66 -7.33 11.41
C VAL A 158 -3.11 -6.32 12.42
N PHE A 159 -2.86 -6.80 13.64
CA PHE A 159 -2.30 -6.01 14.73
C PHE A 159 -0.84 -6.42 14.96
N ILE A 160 0.06 -5.45 14.86
CA ILE A 160 1.51 -5.62 15.02
C ILE A 160 1.88 -5.20 16.45
N GLN A 161 2.90 -5.82 17.02
CA GLN A 161 3.46 -5.45 18.33
C GLN A 161 4.32 -4.19 18.23
N GLY A 162 4.01 -3.17 19.04
CA GLY A 162 4.87 -2.01 19.30
C GLY A 162 5.68 -2.15 20.58
N ASN A 163 6.55 -1.17 20.86
CA ASN A 163 7.44 -1.25 22.01
C ASN A 163 6.73 -1.01 23.36
N HIS A 164 5.50 -0.52 23.35
CA HIS A 164 4.65 -0.43 24.54
C HIS A 164 3.75 -1.65 24.74
N ASP A 165 3.80 -2.63 23.83
CA ASP A 165 2.86 -3.73 23.79
C ASP A 165 3.50 -5.06 24.19
N ALA A 166 2.89 -5.75 25.14
CA ALA A 166 3.19 -7.15 25.38
C ALA A 166 2.32 -8.04 24.49
N VAL A 167 2.89 -9.13 23.97
CA VAL A 167 2.17 -10.10 23.13
C VAL A 167 0.89 -10.57 23.82
N CYS A 168 -0.22 -10.48 23.08
CA CYS A 168 -1.53 -10.98 23.48
C CYS A 168 -2.20 -11.71 22.30
N ASP A 169 -3.35 -12.35 22.56
CA ASP A 169 -4.04 -13.21 21.59
C ASP A 169 -4.45 -12.52 20.28
N LEU A 170 -4.48 -11.18 20.24
CA LEU A 170 -4.83 -10.41 19.03
C LEU A 170 -3.63 -9.94 18.22
N ILE A 171 -2.41 -9.98 18.77
CA ILE A 171 -1.21 -9.60 18.04
C ILE A 171 -0.84 -10.73 17.08
N ALA A 172 -0.68 -10.39 15.80
CA ALA A 172 -0.22 -11.32 14.78
C ALA A 172 1.24 -11.70 15.03
N SER A 173 1.60 -12.96 14.79
CA SER A 173 3.00 -13.41 14.92
C SER A 173 3.87 -12.88 13.77
N THR A 174 5.18 -12.69 13.99
CA THR A 174 6.11 -12.34 12.91
C THR A 174 6.10 -13.40 11.80
N GLY A 175 5.83 -12.98 10.57
CA GLY A 175 5.67 -13.86 9.40
C GLY A 175 4.52 -13.46 8.47
N ALA A 176 4.07 -14.41 7.65
CA ALA A 176 3.07 -14.17 6.61
C ALA A 176 1.62 -14.20 7.12
N HIS A 177 0.82 -13.21 6.73
CA HIS A 177 -0.60 -13.03 7.09
C HIS A 177 -1.43 -12.54 5.89
N ASP A 178 -1.21 -13.15 4.74
CA ASP A 178 -1.81 -12.70 3.48
C ASP A 178 -3.34 -12.74 3.49
N THR A 179 -3.91 -11.83 2.71
CA THR A 179 -5.30 -11.90 2.31
C THR A 179 -5.41 -12.36 0.85
N ALA A 180 -6.64 -12.58 0.40
CA ALA A 180 -6.88 -12.81 -1.03
C ALA A 180 -6.54 -11.58 -1.89
N ALA A 181 -6.51 -10.37 -1.33
CA ALA A 181 -6.35 -9.11 -2.07
C ALA A 181 -4.92 -8.54 -2.04
N TYR A 182 -4.16 -8.81 -0.97
CA TYR A 182 -2.81 -8.28 -0.76
C TYR A 182 -2.02 -9.18 0.19
N GLY A 183 -0.69 -9.13 0.08
CA GLY A 183 0.21 -9.83 1.00
C GLY A 183 0.48 -9.02 2.26
N VAL A 184 0.74 -9.69 3.38
CA VAL A 184 1.14 -9.06 4.63
C VAL A 184 2.28 -9.86 5.26
N PHE A 185 3.37 -9.18 5.61
CA PHE A 185 4.46 -9.73 6.39
C PHE A 185 4.63 -8.92 7.68
N VAL A 186 4.34 -9.52 8.82
CA VAL A 186 4.41 -8.89 10.14
C VAL A 186 5.82 -9.01 10.70
N VAL A 187 6.30 -7.93 11.31
CA VAL A 187 7.57 -7.83 12.03
C VAL A 187 7.31 -7.22 13.40
N ASN A 188 7.19 -8.08 14.43
CA ASN A 188 6.96 -7.65 15.80
C ASN A 188 8.23 -7.13 16.47
N GLU A 189 8.06 -6.21 17.43
CA GLU A 189 9.17 -5.61 18.20
C GLU A 189 10.02 -6.68 18.93
N ASP A 190 9.41 -7.73 19.49
CA ASP A 190 10.17 -8.81 20.16
C ASP A 190 11.17 -9.52 19.21
N ASP A 191 10.94 -9.49 17.89
CA ASP A 191 11.81 -10.08 16.88
C ASP A 191 12.68 -9.04 16.14
N TYR A 192 12.32 -7.75 16.20
CA TYR A 192 13.02 -6.62 15.59
C TYR A 192 13.00 -5.43 16.56
N GLN A 193 13.90 -5.51 17.54
CA GLN A 193 13.90 -4.68 18.74
C GLN A 193 14.57 -3.32 18.49
N GLN A 194 14.27 -2.35 19.36
CA GLN A 194 14.95 -1.03 19.40
C GLN A 194 15.90 -0.89 20.60
N GLY A 195 16.79 0.12 20.54
CA GLY A 195 17.64 0.53 21.67
C GLY A 195 18.68 -0.51 22.12
N ASP A 196 18.90 -0.60 23.43
CA ASP A 196 19.94 -1.49 24.01
C ASP A 196 19.58 -2.98 23.97
N MET A 197 18.30 -3.29 23.73
CA MET A 197 17.80 -4.67 23.66
C MET A 197 18.08 -5.33 22.31
N VAL A 198 18.56 -4.58 21.31
CA VAL A 198 18.77 -5.05 19.94
C VAL A 198 19.64 -6.31 19.88
N ASN A 199 19.07 -7.36 19.29
CA ASN A 199 19.74 -8.64 19.03
C ASN A 199 19.94 -8.88 17.52
N GLU A 200 21.20 -9.04 17.11
CA GLU A 200 21.59 -9.28 15.71
C GLU A 200 21.01 -10.58 15.15
N GLU A 201 20.97 -11.64 15.96
CA GLU A 201 20.52 -12.96 15.50
C GLU A 201 18.99 -13.00 15.33
N LEU A 202 18.23 -12.25 16.13
CA LEU A 202 16.80 -12.07 15.90
C LEU A 202 16.54 -11.30 14.60
N ASN A 203 17.29 -10.22 14.35
CA ASN A 203 17.23 -9.47 13.09
C ASN A 203 17.52 -10.36 11.87
N LYS A 204 18.57 -11.19 11.93
CA LYS A 204 18.89 -12.17 10.87
C LYS A 204 17.78 -13.22 10.71
N ALA A 205 17.18 -13.69 11.80
CA ALA A 205 16.10 -14.66 11.76
C ALA A 205 14.84 -14.07 11.08
N VAL A 206 14.48 -12.82 11.38
CA VAL A 206 13.40 -12.10 10.71
C VAL A 206 13.72 -11.91 9.21
N ALA A 207 14.92 -11.46 8.88
CA ALA A 207 15.34 -11.32 7.49
C ALA A 207 15.27 -12.66 6.73
N ALA A 208 15.67 -13.77 7.35
CA ALA A 208 15.56 -15.10 6.74
C ALA A 208 14.09 -15.50 6.48
N LYS A 209 13.18 -15.26 7.44
CA LYS A 209 11.74 -15.48 7.26
C LYS A 209 11.19 -14.61 6.11
N MET A 210 11.58 -13.34 6.06
CA MET A 210 11.16 -12.40 5.02
C MET A 210 11.66 -12.83 3.64
N ARG A 211 12.93 -13.24 3.52
CA ARG A 211 13.51 -13.75 2.27
C ARG A 211 12.78 -15.00 1.80
N ALA A 212 12.47 -15.93 2.70
CA ALA A 212 11.72 -17.14 2.35
C ALA A 212 10.32 -16.79 1.80
N TYR A 213 9.61 -15.89 2.48
CA TYR A 213 8.29 -15.41 2.03
C TYR A 213 8.37 -14.72 0.65
N PHE A 214 9.29 -13.78 0.44
CA PHE A 214 9.43 -13.11 -0.86
C PHE A 214 9.90 -14.05 -1.97
N SER A 215 10.73 -15.04 -1.66
CA SER A 215 11.13 -16.07 -2.63
C SER A 215 9.92 -16.85 -3.13
N GLU A 216 9.02 -17.24 -2.24
CA GLU A 216 7.77 -17.91 -2.59
C GLU A 216 6.88 -17.02 -3.45
N LYS A 217 6.69 -15.74 -3.05
CA LYS A 217 5.89 -14.77 -3.81
C LYS A 217 6.44 -14.51 -5.20
N ALA A 218 7.76 -14.34 -5.33
CA ALA A 218 8.41 -14.14 -6.61
C ALA A 218 8.26 -15.37 -7.52
N ALA A 219 8.42 -16.58 -6.97
CA ALA A 219 8.22 -17.82 -7.73
C ALA A 219 6.79 -17.99 -8.26
N MET A 220 5.80 -17.42 -7.56
CA MET A 220 4.40 -17.40 -7.99
C MET A 220 4.04 -16.24 -8.93
N ASN A 221 5.01 -15.39 -9.32
CA ASN A 221 4.76 -14.13 -10.04
C ASN A 221 3.69 -13.27 -9.34
N TYR A 222 3.75 -13.20 -8.01
CA TYR A 222 2.78 -12.48 -7.21
C TYR A 222 2.80 -10.98 -7.55
N SER A 223 1.70 -10.47 -8.11
CA SER A 223 1.60 -9.10 -8.64
C SER A 223 0.84 -8.13 -7.74
N LYS A 224 0.21 -8.61 -6.67
CA LYS A 224 -0.54 -7.76 -5.72
C LYS A 224 0.43 -7.05 -4.76
N PRO A 225 0.02 -5.93 -4.14
CA PRO A 225 0.83 -5.27 -3.11
C PRO A 225 1.14 -6.21 -1.95
N ILE A 226 2.33 -6.06 -1.39
CA ILE A 226 2.78 -6.74 -0.17
C ILE A 226 3.13 -5.66 0.86
N PHE A 227 2.44 -5.68 1.99
CA PHE A 227 2.75 -4.80 3.11
C PHE A 227 3.67 -5.51 4.10
N VAL A 228 4.87 -4.97 4.28
CA VAL A 228 5.74 -5.33 5.41
C VAL A 228 5.40 -4.38 6.54
N CYS A 229 4.80 -4.90 7.61
CA CYS A 229 4.31 -4.10 8.72
C CYS A 229 5.22 -4.31 9.93
N SER A 230 5.88 -3.24 10.37
CA SER A 230 6.64 -3.21 11.63
C SER A 230 6.17 -2.05 12.49
N HIS A 231 6.47 -2.06 13.77
CA HIS A 231 6.38 -0.85 14.57
C HIS A 231 7.64 0.00 14.40
N VAL A 232 8.81 -0.64 14.56
CA VAL A 232 10.13 -0.01 14.53
C VAL A 232 10.56 0.33 13.09
N PRO A 233 11.16 1.50 12.83
CA PRO A 233 11.62 1.91 11.51
C PRO A 233 12.86 1.12 11.01
N LEU A 234 13.14 1.23 9.71
CA LEU A 234 14.41 0.76 9.11
C LEU A 234 15.52 1.81 9.09
N HIS A 235 15.18 3.06 9.40
CA HIS A 235 16.12 4.19 9.32
C HIS A 235 16.42 4.69 10.73
N THR A 236 17.63 5.21 10.91
CA THR A 236 17.99 5.87 12.17
C THR A 236 17.19 7.15 12.31
N THR A 237 16.47 7.27 13.42
CA THR A 237 15.69 8.45 13.74
C THR A 237 16.54 9.46 14.48
N ALA A 238 16.25 10.74 14.33
CA ALA A 238 16.97 11.82 15.03
C ALA A 238 16.55 11.96 16.50
N ARG A 239 15.82 10.99 17.08
CA ARG A 239 15.31 11.10 18.46
C ARG A 239 16.46 11.41 19.41
N PRO A 240 16.49 12.62 20.01
CA PRO A 240 17.65 13.14 20.71
C PRO A 240 17.64 12.59 22.14
N SER A 241 17.84 11.29 22.27
CA SER A 241 18.13 10.69 23.55
C SER A 241 19.59 10.31 23.57
N LYS A 242 20.35 11.09 24.34
CA LYS A 242 21.67 10.75 24.89
C LYS A 242 21.72 9.37 25.56
N ASP A 243 20.55 8.76 25.83
CA ASP A 243 20.40 7.47 26.49
C ASP A 243 20.04 6.32 25.51
N PHE A 244 19.75 6.60 24.22
CA PHE A 244 19.41 5.59 23.20
C PHE A 244 20.45 5.53 22.07
N VAL A 245 21.72 5.35 22.42
CA VAL A 245 22.76 4.93 21.47
C VAL A 245 22.90 3.42 21.63
N PRO A 246 22.31 2.62 20.71
CA PRO A 246 22.46 2.81 19.27
C PRO A 246 21.13 2.85 18.47
N GLY A 247 20.23 3.80 18.74
CA GLY A 247 19.10 4.19 17.86
C GLY A 247 18.07 3.10 17.49
N ASP A 248 17.02 3.53 16.77
CA ASP A 248 15.84 2.70 16.45
C ASP A 248 16.07 1.70 15.29
N ALA A 249 17.29 1.55 14.76
CA ALA A 249 17.54 0.80 13.52
C ALA A 249 18.86 0.00 13.49
N LYS A 250 19.40 -0.37 14.66
CA LYS A 250 20.62 -1.19 14.70
C LYS A 250 20.34 -2.56 14.07
N TYR A 251 21.19 -2.95 13.11
CA TYR A 251 21.06 -4.16 12.27
C TYR A 251 19.88 -4.18 11.28
N ALA A 252 19.18 -3.06 11.09
CA ALA A 252 18.14 -2.92 10.06
C ALA A 252 18.61 -3.30 8.65
N GLN A 253 19.93 -3.26 8.38
CA GLN A 253 20.49 -3.65 7.10
C GLN A 253 20.07 -5.06 6.65
N TYR A 254 19.84 -6.00 7.58
CA TYR A 254 19.45 -7.37 7.19
C TYR A 254 18.07 -7.41 6.55
N LEU A 255 17.12 -6.61 7.04
CA LEU A 255 15.80 -6.49 6.44
C LEU A 255 15.90 -5.65 5.15
N PHE A 256 16.67 -4.56 5.17
CA PHE A 256 16.86 -3.68 4.01
C PHE A 256 17.46 -4.41 2.80
N ASP A 257 18.43 -5.30 3.03
CA ASP A 257 19.03 -6.12 1.97
C ASP A 257 18.00 -7.04 1.32
N VAL A 258 17.11 -7.65 2.11
CA VAL A 258 16.02 -8.50 1.59
C VAL A 258 15.02 -7.66 0.79
N LEU A 259 14.67 -6.46 1.25
CA LEU A 259 13.78 -5.57 0.50
C LEU A 259 14.38 -5.19 -0.87
N ASN A 260 15.67 -4.84 -0.91
CA ASN A 260 16.37 -4.51 -2.15
C ASN A 260 16.52 -5.71 -3.09
N GLU A 261 16.73 -6.91 -2.54
CA GLU A 261 16.85 -8.15 -3.31
C GLU A 261 15.58 -8.45 -4.11
N PHE A 262 14.39 -8.06 -3.63
CA PHE A 262 13.10 -8.40 -4.25
C PHE A 262 12.30 -7.20 -4.79
N GLY A 263 12.73 -5.96 -4.53
CA GLY A 263 12.00 -4.75 -4.91
C GLY A 263 11.86 -4.51 -6.42
N ASP A 264 12.65 -5.20 -7.25
CA ASP A 264 12.54 -5.16 -8.72
C ASP A 264 11.49 -6.15 -9.27
N ARG A 265 11.03 -7.09 -8.45
CA ARG A 265 10.14 -8.20 -8.83
C ARG A 265 8.79 -8.20 -8.12
N LEU A 266 8.72 -7.58 -6.95
CA LEU A 266 7.54 -7.56 -6.09
C LEU A 266 7.12 -6.12 -5.76
N ASN A 267 5.81 -5.91 -5.61
CA ASN A 267 5.24 -4.62 -5.20
C ASN A 267 5.25 -4.49 -3.66
N ILE A 268 6.40 -4.15 -3.09
CA ILE A 268 6.60 -4.12 -1.64
C ILE A 268 6.41 -2.71 -1.07
N ILE A 269 5.67 -2.61 0.03
CA ILE A 269 5.44 -1.38 0.80
C ILE A 269 5.85 -1.66 2.24
N PHE A 270 6.78 -0.89 2.79
CA PHE A 270 7.16 -0.98 4.20
C PHE A 270 6.38 0.06 5.01
N LEU A 271 5.66 -0.38 6.03
CA LEU A 271 4.85 0.45 6.92
C LEU A 271 5.41 0.38 8.34
N TYR A 272 5.53 1.54 8.99
CA TYR A 272 5.96 1.63 10.38
C TYR A 272 5.33 2.76 11.19
N GLY A 273 5.50 2.67 12.51
CA GLY A 273 4.96 3.57 13.52
C GLY A 273 6.07 4.26 14.31
N HIS A 274 6.01 4.13 15.64
CA HIS A 274 7.08 4.35 16.61
C HIS A 274 7.60 5.79 16.76
N ASP A 275 7.89 6.48 15.67
CA ASP A 275 8.61 7.76 15.68
C ASP A 275 7.75 8.95 16.08
N HIS A 276 6.42 8.78 16.04
CA HIS A 276 5.43 9.82 16.34
C HIS A 276 5.71 11.14 15.60
N SER A 277 6.43 11.06 14.48
CA SER A 277 7.13 12.22 13.94
C SER A 277 6.16 13.35 13.61
N ASN A 278 6.33 14.52 14.22
CA ASN A 278 5.54 15.71 13.90
C ASN A 278 6.29 16.63 12.90
N GLY A 279 5.66 16.95 11.78
CA GLY A 279 6.18 17.95 10.83
C GLY A 279 7.34 17.46 9.95
N TRP A 280 8.42 18.23 9.87
CA TRP A 280 9.41 18.12 8.79
C TRP A 280 10.51 17.07 9.04
N ASP A 281 10.63 16.57 10.28
CA ASP A 281 11.47 15.39 10.61
C ASP A 281 10.76 14.05 10.30
N SER A 282 9.56 14.10 9.68
CA SER A 282 8.55 13.02 9.61
C SER A 282 8.32 12.36 8.23
N TYR A 283 9.26 12.39 7.30
CA TYR A 283 8.95 11.97 5.91
C TYR A 283 8.76 10.46 5.67
N LEU A 284 8.89 9.61 6.69
CA LEU A 284 8.62 8.19 6.53
C LEU A 284 7.69 7.57 7.59
N GLY A 285 7.34 8.24 8.69
CA GLY A 285 6.47 7.62 9.71
C GLY A 285 6.18 8.47 10.94
N GLY A 286 4.90 8.57 11.27
CA GLY A 286 4.39 8.95 12.58
C GLY A 286 3.39 10.11 12.60
N SER A 287 2.25 9.87 13.25
CA SER A 287 1.12 10.77 13.60
C SER A 287 0.08 11.13 12.50
N SER A 288 -1.19 11.10 12.92
CA SER A 288 -2.43 11.03 12.13
C SER A 288 -2.68 12.20 11.17
N VAL A 289 -2.03 12.20 10.02
CA VAL A 289 -2.38 13.07 8.89
C VAL A 289 -3.11 12.24 7.84
N TYR A 290 -4.44 12.39 7.78
CA TYR A 290 -5.18 11.94 6.60
C TYR A 290 -5.02 13.00 5.51
N LEU A 291 -4.33 12.64 4.41
CA LEU A 291 -4.32 13.41 3.17
C LEU A 291 -5.34 12.77 2.23
N LYS A 292 -6.37 13.53 1.82
CA LYS A 292 -7.32 13.04 0.80
C LYS A 292 -6.64 13.01 -0.57
N PRO A 293 -7.11 12.17 -1.51
CA PRO A 293 -6.67 12.23 -2.90
C PRO A 293 -6.83 13.65 -3.47
N GLY A 294 -5.72 14.24 -3.93
CA GLY A 294 -5.66 15.63 -4.41
C GLY A 294 -5.13 16.64 -3.40
N ASP A 295 -4.85 16.24 -2.15
CA ASP A 295 -4.09 17.08 -1.24
C ASP A 295 -2.64 17.22 -1.72
N ASN A 296 -2.09 18.43 -1.60
CA ASN A 296 -0.71 18.70 -1.96
C ASN A 296 0.20 18.30 -0.80
N ALA A 297 1.06 17.31 -1.02
CA ALA A 297 2.27 17.18 -0.24
C ALA A 297 3.23 18.31 -0.67
N HIS A 298 3.44 19.30 0.19
CA HIS A 298 4.47 20.30 -0.05
C HIS A 298 5.84 19.67 0.17
N VAL A 299 6.47 19.27 -0.94
CA VAL A 299 7.89 18.92 -0.99
C VAL A 299 8.66 20.22 -1.17
N ARG A 300 9.51 20.59 -0.22
CA ARG A 300 10.53 21.63 -0.43
C ARG A 300 11.90 21.00 -0.43
#